data_AF-A0A2G4GW62-F1
#
_entry.id   AF-A0A2G4GW62-F1
#
_cell.length_a   1.000
_cell.length_b   1.000
_cell.length_c   1.000
_cell.angle_alpha   90.00
_cell.angle_beta   90.00
_cell.angle_gamma   90.00
#
_symmetry.space_group_name_H-M   'P 1'
#
loop_
_entity.id
_entity.type
_entity.pdbx_description
1 polymer ?
#
loop_
_entity_poly.entity_id
_entity_poly.type
_entity_poly.pdbx_seq_one_letter_code
_entity_poly.pdbx_strand_id
1 'polypeptide(L)'
;MKLERPVVATAGVAAVIAAIAVAGSTASAGFVSPQLSVAVAVSGDAPQSSTSTSGFRNADGSYLYDGSLTSTSGSSWFVNWNLTGSDTVAEPGSPSITTNFAVGNTGDVTRTFQILVTYAAPVQVAPGTGYAWQTSLSGVLASSNGSMASLVGLLPSMFEGQINGTGVVLNNPSAASTTTASFFGLGVNNYAGPIPNGPNIGTIGYLLSFSLSAHSTAVFNGSWVGTVVPAPGALALFGLMGFAGRYRRG
;
A
#
# COMPACT_ATOMS: atom_id res chain seq x y z
N MET A 1 -8.33 4.54 -44.00
CA MET A 1 -9.03 3.85 -42.91
C MET A 1 -8.49 4.42 -41.60
N LYS A 2 -9.24 5.31 -40.93
CA LYS A 2 -8.83 5.94 -39.66
C LYS A 2 -9.18 4.97 -38.53
N LEU A 3 -8.16 4.43 -37.84
CA LEU A 3 -8.37 3.69 -36.60
C LEU A 3 -8.65 4.70 -35.48
N GLU A 4 -9.92 4.87 -35.14
CA GLU A 4 -10.31 5.56 -33.92
C GLU A 4 -10.00 4.65 -32.73
N ARG A 5 -9.05 5.06 -31.89
CA ARG A 5 -8.77 4.38 -30.62
C ARG A 5 -9.93 4.67 -29.66
N PRO A 6 -10.60 3.65 -29.10
CA PRO A 6 -11.61 3.89 -28.07
C PRO A 6 -10.92 4.47 -26.83
N VAL A 7 -11.32 5.68 -26.45
CA VAL A 7 -11.06 6.23 -25.12
C VAL A 7 -11.98 5.48 -24.16
N VAL A 8 -11.48 4.38 -23.59
CA VAL A 8 -12.19 3.65 -22.55
C VAL A 8 -12.29 4.57 -21.34
N ALA A 9 -13.50 4.78 -20.85
CA ALA A 9 -13.84 5.69 -19.75
C ALA A 9 -13.22 5.22 -18.42
N THR A 10 -11.95 5.58 -18.17
CA THR A 10 -11.22 5.31 -16.92
C THR A 10 -11.77 6.12 -15.73
N ALA A 11 -12.59 7.15 -15.99
CA ALA A 11 -13.11 8.05 -14.96
C ALA A 11 -14.14 7.40 -14.02
N GLY A 12 -14.79 6.30 -14.43
CA GLY A 12 -15.83 5.65 -13.61
C GLY A 12 -15.30 4.81 -12.45
N VAL A 13 -14.08 4.25 -12.56
CA VAL A 13 -13.54 3.31 -11.56
C VAL A 13 -12.93 4.04 -10.36
N ALA A 14 -12.27 5.18 -10.60
CA ALA A 14 -11.63 5.99 -9.55
C ALA A 14 -12.64 6.59 -8.55
N ALA A 15 -13.87 6.89 -8.98
CA ALA A 15 -14.88 7.52 -8.13
C ALA A 15 -15.54 6.56 -7.13
N VAL A 16 -15.52 5.24 -7.38
CA VAL A 16 -16.22 4.27 -6.51
C VAL A 16 -15.38 3.86 -5.29
N ILE A 17 -14.04 3.90 -5.39
CA ILE A 17 -13.17 3.59 -4.25
C ILE A 17 -13.15 4.72 -3.22
N ALA A 18 -13.32 5.98 -3.65
CA ALA A 18 -13.39 7.14 -2.75
C ALA A 18 -14.62 7.13 -1.82
N ALA A 19 -15.64 6.31 -2.11
CA ALA A 19 -16.90 6.26 -1.36
C ALA A 19 -16.96 5.13 -0.29
N ILE A 20 -15.90 4.32 -0.14
CA ILE A 20 -15.85 3.33 0.96
C ILE A 20 -15.47 4.08 2.24
N ALA A 21 -16.49 4.64 2.90
CA ALA A 21 -16.36 5.26 4.21
C ALA A 21 -15.84 4.21 5.20
N VAL A 22 -14.59 4.35 5.64
CA VAL A 22 -14.04 3.59 6.76
C VAL A 22 -14.79 4.06 8.01
N ALA A 23 -15.74 3.24 8.48
CA ALA A 23 -16.41 3.49 9.75
C ALA A 23 -15.37 3.36 10.86
N GLY A 24 -15.05 4.49 11.51
CA GLY A 24 -14.19 4.51 12.68
C GLY A 24 -14.78 3.63 13.79
N SER A 25 -14.00 2.67 14.27
CA SER A 25 -14.42 1.82 15.37
C SER A 25 -14.42 2.62 16.68
N THR A 26 -15.53 2.58 17.42
CA THR A 26 -15.56 3.00 18.82
C THR A 26 -14.81 1.95 19.64
N ALA A 27 -13.68 2.34 20.22
CA ALA A 27 -12.86 1.46 21.04
C ALA A 27 -13.66 0.93 22.25
N SER A 28 -13.83 -0.40 22.34
CA SER A 28 -14.18 -1.08 23.59
C SER A 28 -12.89 -1.55 24.26
N ALA A 29 -12.79 -1.40 25.59
CA ALA A 29 -11.65 -1.85 26.37
C ALA A 29 -11.49 -3.38 26.31
N GLY A 30 -10.69 -3.82 25.35
CA GLY A 30 -10.22 -5.18 25.07
C GLY A 30 -9.14 -5.04 24.00
N PHE A 31 -8.16 -5.94 23.95
CA PHE A 31 -7.15 -5.90 22.88
C PHE A 31 -7.84 -6.19 21.54
N VAL A 32 -8.31 -5.15 20.86
CA VAL A 32 -8.86 -5.25 19.52
C VAL A 32 -7.68 -5.26 18.57
N SER A 33 -7.50 -6.34 17.80
CA SER A 33 -6.48 -6.35 16.76
C SER A 33 -6.77 -5.21 15.77
N PRO A 34 -5.74 -4.55 15.22
CA PRO A 34 -5.91 -3.51 14.23
C PRO A 34 -6.83 -3.96 13.08
N GLN A 35 -7.63 -3.03 12.56
CA GLN A 35 -8.50 -3.32 11.42
C GLN A 35 -7.70 -3.27 10.12
N LEU A 36 -7.88 -4.28 9.27
CA LEU A 36 -7.43 -4.28 7.88
C LEU A 36 -8.64 -4.25 6.96
N SER A 37 -8.61 -3.39 5.93
CA SER A 37 -9.57 -3.37 4.84
C SER A 37 -8.85 -3.52 3.50
N VAL A 38 -9.38 -4.39 2.64
CA VAL A 38 -8.93 -4.57 1.25
C VAL A 38 -10.14 -4.34 0.35
N ALA A 39 -10.07 -3.34 -0.52
CA ALA A 39 -11.08 -3.05 -1.53
C ALA A 39 -10.51 -3.26 -2.93
N VAL A 40 -11.26 -3.94 -3.79
CA VAL A 40 -10.86 -4.28 -5.16
C VAL A 40 -11.93 -3.80 -6.12
N ALA A 41 -11.54 -2.97 -7.08
CA ALA A 41 -12.34 -2.64 -8.24
C ALA A 41 -11.68 -3.22 -9.50
N VAL A 42 -12.49 -3.91 -10.31
CA VAL A 42 -12.04 -4.52 -11.57
C VAL A 42 -12.90 -4.00 -12.71
N SER A 43 -12.27 -3.63 -13.83
CA SER A 43 -13.01 -3.18 -15.01
C SER A 43 -14.03 -4.22 -15.46
N GLY A 44 -15.30 -3.83 -15.56
CA GLY A 44 -16.40 -4.70 -15.96
C GLY A 44 -17.07 -5.46 -14.80
N ASP A 45 -16.68 -5.21 -13.54
CA ASP A 45 -17.31 -5.79 -12.36
C ASP A 45 -17.67 -4.74 -11.29
N ALA A 46 -18.60 -5.12 -10.41
CA ALA A 46 -18.91 -4.34 -9.23
C ALA A 46 -17.73 -4.41 -8.24
N PRO A 47 -17.37 -3.29 -7.58
CA PRO A 47 -16.33 -3.30 -6.55
C PRO A 47 -16.68 -4.21 -5.38
N GLN A 48 -15.66 -4.86 -4.85
CA GLN A 48 -15.76 -5.76 -3.70
C GLN A 48 -14.82 -5.28 -2.60
N SER A 49 -15.16 -5.59 -1.35
CA SER A 49 -14.28 -5.29 -0.22
C SER A 49 -14.35 -6.38 0.84
N SER A 50 -13.27 -6.52 1.59
CA SER A 50 -13.16 -7.39 2.75
C SER A 50 -12.54 -6.59 3.89
N THR A 51 -13.13 -6.70 5.08
CA THR A 51 -12.62 -6.04 6.28
C THR A 51 -12.47 -7.06 7.38
N SER A 52 -11.29 -7.09 8.01
CA SER A 52 -10.94 -8.01 9.08
C SER A 52 -10.45 -7.27 10.31
N THR A 53 -10.97 -7.68 11.47
CA THR A 53 -10.50 -7.29 12.80
C THR A 53 -10.05 -8.54 13.58
N SER A 54 -9.59 -9.57 12.88
CA SER A 54 -9.20 -10.87 13.46
C SER A 54 -7.81 -11.30 13.01
N GLY A 55 -6.88 -10.36 12.93
CA GLY A 55 -5.50 -10.67 12.55
C GLY A 55 -4.85 -11.62 13.57
N PHE A 56 -4.10 -12.62 13.10
CA PHE A 56 -3.36 -13.51 13.99
C PHE A 56 -2.14 -12.78 14.54
N ARG A 57 -2.08 -12.61 15.86
CA ARG A 57 -0.95 -11.94 16.51
C ARG A 57 0.27 -12.86 16.55
N ASN A 58 1.35 -12.42 15.92
CA ASN A 58 2.66 -13.09 15.95
C ASN A 58 3.38 -12.82 17.28
N ALA A 59 4.42 -13.61 17.56
CA ALA A 59 5.23 -13.47 18.78
C ALA A 59 5.95 -12.11 18.87
N ASP A 60 6.24 -11.49 17.72
CA ASP A 60 6.84 -10.16 17.60
C ASP A 60 5.83 -9.00 17.77
N GLY A 61 4.54 -9.31 17.92
CA GLY A 61 3.47 -8.33 18.08
C GLY A 61 2.88 -7.80 16.77
N SER A 62 3.33 -8.29 15.60
CA SER A 62 2.67 -8.04 14.31
C SER A 62 1.38 -8.85 14.16
N TYR A 63 0.53 -8.48 13.21
CA TYR A 63 -0.74 -9.13 12.90
C TYR A 63 -0.75 -9.62 11.46
N LEU A 64 -1.06 -10.90 11.26
CA LEU A 64 -1.21 -11.52 9.95
C LEU A 64 -2.68 -11.54 9.52
N TYR A 65 -2.94 -11.17 8.27
CA TYR A 65 -4.26 -11.15 7.65
C TYR A 65 -4.23 -11.87 6.31
N ASP A 66 -4.97 -12.96 6.23
CA ASP A 66 -5.19 -13.71 5.00
C ASP A 66 -6.57 -13.42 4.44
N GLY A 67 -6.69 -13.48 3.11
CA GLY A 67 -7.99 -13.43 2.49
C GLY A 67 -7.94 -13.54 0.97
N SER A 68 -9.14 -13.60 0.40
CA SER A 68 -9.33 -13.63 -1.04
C SER A 68 -10.62 -12.91 -1.44
N LEU A 69 -10.59 -12.34 -2.63
CA LEU A 69 -11.76 -11.87 -3.37
C LEU A 69 -11.72 -12.49 -4.75
N THR A 70 -12.89 -12.92 -5.23
CA THR A 70 -13.05 -13.53 -6.54
C THR A 70 -14.24 -12.93 -7.26
N SER A 71 -14.18 -12.95 -8.58
CA SER A 71 -15.28 -12.49 -9.44
C SER A 71 -16.62 -13.14 -9.04
N THR A 72 -17.62 -12.32 -8.74
CA THR A 72 -19.01 -12.77 -8.51
C THR A 72 -19.85 -12.93 -9.78
N SER A 73 -19.35 -12.46 -10.93
CA SER A 73 -20.11 -12.30 -12.19
C SER A 73 -19.69 -13.27 -13.30
N GLY A 74 -18.88 -14.30 -12.98
CA GLY A 74 -18.27 -15.18 -14.00
C GLY A 74 -17.16 -14.50 -14.82
N SER A 75 -16.72 -13.31 -14.39
CA SER A 75 -15.69 -12.45 -14.98
C SER A 75 -14.26 -12.96 -14.84
N SER A 76 -14.07 -14.10 -14.15
CA SER A 76 -12.82 -14.85 -14.11
C SER A 76 -11.61 -14.02 -13.65
N TRP A 77 -11.64 -13.54 -12.41
CA TRP A 77 -10.46 -12.97 -11.74
C TRP A 77 -10.43 -13.35 -10.25
N PHE A 78 -9.24 -13.24 -9.66
CA PHE A 78 -9.04 -13.39 -8.22
C PHE A 78 -7.99 -12.40 -7.70
N VAL A 79 -8.11 -12.05 -6.42
CA VAL A 79 -7.10 -11.33 -5.63
C VAL A 79 -6.96 -12.08 -4.31
N ASN A 80 -5.79 -12.66 -4.07
CA ASN A 80 -5.43 -13.30 -2.80
C ASN A 80 -4.38 -12.46 -2.10
N TRP A 81 -4.40 -12.43 -0.77
CA TRP A 81 -3.41 -11.69 0.01
C TRP A 81 -3.03 -12.40 1.30
N ASN A 82 -1.82 -12.10 1.74
CA ASN A 82 -1.24 -12.51 3.02
C ASN A 82 -0.47 -11.30 3.57
N LEU A 83 -1.15 -10.42 4.29
CA LEU A 83 -0.58 -9.14 4.72
C LEU A 83 -0.19 -9.20 6.18
N THR A 84 0.99 -8.70 6.49
CA THR A 84 1.46 -8.52 7.86
C THR A 84 1.45 -7.03 8.16
N GLY A 85 0.60 -6.63 9.09
CA GLY A 85 0.58 -5.28 9.65
C GLY A 85 1.31 -5.26 10.98
N SER A 86 2.11 -4.24 11.21
CA SER A 86 2.73 -4.00 12.51
C SER A 86 2.37 -2.60 13.00
N ASP A 87 1.83 -2.56 14.21
CA ASP A 87 1.60 -1.34 14.98
C ASP A 87 2.60 -1.26 16.15
N THR A 88 3.81 -1.81 15.95
CA THR A 88 4.61 -2.36 17.05
C THR A 88 4.84 -1.40 18.20
N VAL A 89 4.28 -1.81 19.33
CA VAL A 89 4.77 -1.56 20.69
C VAL A 89 6.24 -2.08 20.85
N ALA A 90 6.73 -2.94 19.95
CA ALA A 90 8.11 -3.47 19.97
C ALA A 90 9.19 -2.49 19.47
N GLU A 91 8.87 -1.61 18.51
CA GLU A 91 9.65 -0.42 18.16
C GLU A 91 8.68 0.78 18.11
N PRO A 92 8.51 1.50 19.25
CA PRO A 92 7.53 2.56 19.36
C PRO A 92 7.65 3.59 18.22
N GLY A 93 6.60 3.73 17.43
CA GLY A 93 6.50 4.75 16.39
C GLY A 93 6.89 4.31 14.97
N SER A 94 7.11 3.02 14.70
CA SER A 94 7.47 2.54 13.35
C SER A 94 6.36 1.67 12.72
N PRO A 95 5.22 2.26 12.29
CA PRO A 95 4.13 1.49 11.70
C PRO A 95 4.53 0.91 10.34
N SER A 96 4.09 -0.32 10.05
CA SER A 96 4.38 -0.96 8.76
C SER A 96 3.28 -1.90 8.29
N ILE A 97 3.24 -2.10 6.97
CA ILE A 97 2.39 -3.11 6.31
C ILE A 97 3.13 -3.72 5.13
N THR A 98 3.03 -5.04 4.95
CA THR A 98 3.57 -5.73 3.77
C THR A 98 2.64 -5.62 2.57
N THR A 99 3.18 -5.82 1.37
CA THR A 99 2.44 -5.77 0.10
C THR A 99 2.53 -7.12 -0.59
N ASN A 100 1.86 -8.14 -0.06
CA ASN A 100 1.90 -9.51 -0.60
C ASN A 100 0.54 -9.90 -1.19
N PHE A 101 0.47 -9.82 -2.53
CA PHE A 101 -0.74 -10.08 -3.31
C PHE A 101 -0.46 -11.04 -4.45
N ALA A 102 -1.40 -11.95 -4.70
CA ALA A 102 -1.49 -12.69 -5.96
C ALA A 102 -2.79 -12.29 -6.68
N VAL A 103 -2.64 -11.66 -7.84
CA VAL A 103 -3.74 -11.14 -8.66
C VAL A 103 -3.78 -11.91 -9.98
N GLY A 104 -4.90 -12.55 -10.27
CA GLY A 104 -5.08 -13.31 -11.49
C GLY A 104 -6.21 -12.75 -12.35
N ASN A 105 -5.94 -12.61 -13.63
CA ASN A 105 -6.95 -12.46 -14.67
C ASN A 105 -7.03 -13.79 -15.43
N THR A 106 -8.09 -14.54 -15.16
CA THR A 106 -8.37 -15.86 -15.78
C THR A 106 -9.35 -15.77 -16.94
N GLY A 107 -9.79 -14.55 -17.31
CA GLY A 107 -10.64 -14.31 -18.48
C GLY A 107 -9.84 -14.08 -19.77
N ASP A 108 -10.57 -13.98 -20.88
CA ASP A 108 -10.03 -13.81 -22.23
C ASP A 108 -9.69 -12.36 -22.61
N VAL A 109 -10.01 -11.39 -21.74
CA VAL A 109 -9.79 -9.96 -21.99
C VAL A 109 -8.88 -9.36 -20.94
N THR A 110 -8.06 -8.38 -21.34
CA THR A 110 -7.27 -7.57 -20.40
C THR A 110 -8.20 -6.83 -19.44
N ARG A 111 -7.86 -6.84 -18.14
CA ARG A 111 -8.63 -6.17 -17.09
C ARG A 111 -7.78 -5.17 -16.35
N THR A 112 -8.40 -4.08 -15.94
CA THR A 112 -7.83 -3.10 -15.03
C THR A 112 -8.22 -3.42 -13.61
N PHE A 113 -7.25 -3.41 -12.71
CA PHE A 113 -7.39 -3.62 -11.28
C PHE A 113 -7.02 -2.35 -10.53
N GLN A 114 -7.84 -2.01 -9.54
CA GLN A 114 -7.51 -1.04 -8.51
C GLN A 114 -7.71 -1.70 -7.14
N ILE A 115 -6.63 -1.80 -6.36
CA ILE A 115 -6.63 -2.48 -5.06
C ILE A 115 -6.21 -1.45 -4.01
N LEU A 116 -7.14 -1.10 -3.12
CA LEU A 116 -6.89 -0.24 -1.97
C LEU A 116 -6.75 -1.11 -0.71
N VAL A 117 -5.63 -0.94 -0.03
CA VAL A 117 -5.40 -1.51 1.30
C VAL A 117 -5.38 -0.40 2.33
N THR A 118 -6.08 -0.60 3.43
CA THR A 118 -6.08 0.31 4.58
C THR A 118 -5.92 -0.48 5.86
N TYR A 119 -4.92 -0.11 6.66
CA TYR A 119 -4.61 -0.70 7.95
C TYR A 119 -4.67 0.37 9.03
N ALA A 120 -5.40 0.09 10.11
CA ALA A 120 -5.44 0.96 11.28
C ALA A 120 -4.10 0.90 12.00
N ALA A 121 -3.41 2.04 12.10
CA ALA A 121 -2.11 2.14 12.77
C ALA A 121 -2.10 3.42 13.62
N PRO A 122 -2.76 3.39 14.80
CA PRO A 122 -2.92 4.57 15.66
C PRO A 122 -1.60 4.95 16.35
N VAL A 123 -0.69 5.59 15.60
CA VAL A 123 0.59 6.07 16.13
C VAL A 123 0.45 7.52 16.57
N GLN A 124 0.64 7.74 17.87
CA GLN A 124 0.77 9.09 18.43
C GLN A 124 2.18 9.62 18.19
N VAL A 125 2.28 10.81 17.61
CA VAL A 125 3.56 11.43 17.27
C VAL A 125 3.77 12.64 18.15
N ALA A 126 4.94 12.71 18.78
CA ALA A 126 5.32 13.88 19.56
C ALA A 126 5.41 15.12 18.63
N PRO A 127 5.00 16.31 19.11
CA PRO A 127 5.15 17.54 18.33
C PRO A 127 6.60 17.76 17.87
N GLY A 128 6.78 18.09 16.59
CA GLY A 128 8.10 18.36 16.00
C GLY A 128 8.86 17.13 15.50
N THR A 129 8.33 15.93 15.69
CA THR A 129 8.90 14.69 15.15
C THR A 129 8.55 14.52 13.67
N GLY A 130 9.56 14.25 12.84
CA GLY A 130 9.37 13.92 11.43
C GLY A 130 9.21 12.42 11.22
N TYR A 131 8.66 12.02 10.08
CA TYR A 131 8.64 10.62 9.66
C TYR A 131 9.35 10.47 8.32
N ALA A 132 10.19 9.45 8.22
CA ALA A 132 10.72 8.96 6.96
C ALA A 132 10.03 7.64 6.63
N TRP A 133 9.44 7.58 5.46
CA TRP A 133 8.78 6.40 4.95
C TRP A 133 9.55 5.82 3.80
N GLN A 134 9.61 4.50 3.79
CA GLN A 134 10.23 3.74 2.73
C GLN A 134 9.23 2.72 2.21
N THR A 135 9.05 2.71 0.90
CA THR A 135 8.39 1.59 0.22
C THR A 135 9.42 0.74 -0.50
N SER A 136 9.22 -0.57 -0.48
CA SER A 136 9.81 -1.48 -1.45
C SER A 136 8.68 -2.23 -2.14
N LEU A 137 8.75 -2.37 -3.45
CA LEU A 137 7.82 -3.19 -4.21
C LEU A 137 8.60 -3.94 -5.29
N SER A 138 8.21 -5.18 -5.49
CA SER A 138 8.67 -6.06 -6.55
C SER A 138 7.50 -6.92 -7.02
N GLY A 139 7.66 -7.57 -8.16
CA GLY A 139 6.71 -8.59 -8.51
C GLY A 139 7.12 -9.45 -9.69
N VAL A 140 6.42 -10.57 -9.79
CA VAL A 140 6.60 -11.58 -10.83
C VAL A 140 5.30 -11.68 -11.63
N LEU A 141 5.45 -11.88 -12.92
CA LEU A 141 4.34 -12.02 -13.86
C LEU A 141 4.44 -13.39 -14.51
N ALA A 142 3.34 -14.13 -14.54
CA ALA A 142 3.25 -15.44 -15.17
C ALA A 142 2.05 -15.50 -16.12
N SER A 143 2.22 -16.21 -17.23
CA SER A 143 1.12 -16.58 -18.14
C SER A 143 0.57 -17.94 -17.76
N SER A 144 -0.76 -18.08 -17.74
CA SER A 144 -1.43 -19.35 -17.44
C SER A 144 -1.80 -20.16 -18.69
N ASN A 145 -1.54 -19.65 -19.90
CA ASN A 145 -1.89 -20.32 -21.17
C ASN A 145 -0.76 -20.35 -22.21
N GLY A 146 0.48 -20.00 -21.82
CA GLY A 146 1.63 -19.95 -22.72
C GLY A 146 1.71 -18.72 -23.63
N SER A 147 0.71 -17.83 -23.59
CA SER A 147 0.75 -16.53 -24.30
C SER A 147 1.65 -15.53 -23.56
N MET A 148 1.99 -14.43 -24.22
CA MET A 148 2.72 -13.33 -23.58
C MET A 148 1.85 -12.68 -22.48
N ALA A 149 2.34 -12.72 -21.24
CA ALA A 149 1.73 -11.97 -20.15
C ALA A 149 2.24 -10.52 -20.16
N SER A 150 1.34 -9.57 -19.88
CA SER A 150 1.66 -8.15 -19.77
C SER A 150 0.98 -7.51 -18.57
N LEU A 151 1.74 -6.66 -17.89
CA LEU A 151 1.26 -5.78 -16.82
C LEU A 151 1.66 -4.35 -17.12
N VAL A 152 0.70 -3.43 -17.02
CA VAL A 152 0.90 -2.00 -17.27
C VAL A 152 0.39 -1.19 -16.08
N GLY A 153 1.28 -0.44 -15.42
CA GLY A 153 0.88 0.52 -14.38
C GLY A 153 0.05 1.67 -14.94
N LEU A 154 -0.97 2.10 -14.21
CA LEU A 154 -1.85 3.20 -14.60
C LEU A 154 -1.44 4.53 -13.96
N LEU A 155 -1.90 5.63 -14.54
CA LEU A 155 -1.71 6.96 -13.95
C LEU A 155 -2.64 7.16 -12.73
N PRO A 156 -2.22 7.90 -11.69
CA PRO A 156 -0.94 8.64 -11.60
C PRO A 156 0.28 7.76 -11.28
N SER A 157 0.09 6.60 -10.65
CA SER A 157 1.14 5.60 -10.43
C SER A 157 0.57 4.20 -10.27
N MET A 158 1.41 3.18 -10.51
CA MET A 158 1.04 1.80 -10.28
C MET A 158 0.87 1.48 -8.80
N PHE A 159 1.70 2.10 -7.96
CA PHE A 159 1.63 1.98 -6.50
C PHE A 159 1.64 3.38 -5.89
N GLU A 160 0.76 3.60 -4.93
CA GLU A 160 0.68 4.81 -4.15
C GLU A 160 0.65 4.46 -2.66
N GLY A 161 1.70 4.80 -1.91
CA GLY A 161 1.72 4.67 -0.45
C GLY A 161 0.85 5.75 0.18
N GLN A 162 0.02 5.37 1.16
CA GLN A 162 -0.96 6.24 1.79
C GLN A 162 -0.74 6.37 3.30
N ILE A 163 -0.95 7.60 3.78
CA ILE A 163 -1.00 7.95 5.20
C ILE A 163 -2.30 8.71 5.44
N ASN A 164 -3.12 8.27 6.39
CA ASN A 164 -4.42 8.90 6.70
C ASN A 164 -5.30 9.07 5.43
N GLY A 165 -5.27 8.08 4.53
CA GLY A 165 -6.00 8.09 3.26
C GLY A 165 -5.45 9.04 2.19
N THR A 166 -4.32 9.71 2.43
CA THR A 166 -3.67 10.61 1.47
C THR A 166 -2.43 9.95 0.85
N GLY A 167 -2.34 9.95 -0.47
CA GLY A 167 -1.17 9.49 -1.22
C GLY A 167 0.06 10.35 -0.98
N VAL A 168 1.16 9.73 -0.57
CA VAL A 168 2.44 10.42 -0.25
C VAL A 168 3.64 9.90 -1.03
N VAL A 169 3.56 8.69 -1.57
CA VAL A 169 4.64 8.08 -2.36
C VAL A 169 4.06 7.49 -3.62
N LEU A 170 4.54 7.93 -4.77
CA LEU A 170 4.14 7.40 -6.08
C LEU A 170 5.29 6.56 -6.62
N ASN A 171 5.04 5.27 -6.86
CA ASN A 171 5.96 4.40 -7.56
C ASN A 171 5.34 3.99 -8.91
N ASN A 172 6.01 4.39 -9.99
CA ASN A 172 5.64 3.98 -11.33
C ASN A 172 6.81 3.17 -11.90
N PRO A 173 6.82 1.83 -11.76
CA PRO A 173 7.89 1.05 -12.32
C PRO A 173 8.00 1.31 -13.83
N SER A 174 9.19 1.71 -14.24
CA SER A 174 9.48 2.18 -15.58
C SER A 174 9.69 1.00 -16.54
N ALA A 175 8.66 0.18 -16.78
CA ALA A 175 8.47 -0.62 -17.99
C ALA A 175 7.22 -1.51 -17.87
N ALA A 176 6.42 -1.55 -18.92
CA ALA A 176 5.53 -2.68 -19.15
C ALA A 176 6.41 -3.91 -19.40
N SER A 177 6.28 -4.96 -18.58
CA SER A 177 7.00 -6.20 -18.83
C SER A 177 6.17 -7.15 -19.68
N THR A 178 6.84 -7.76 -20.64
CA THR A 178 6.34 -8.87 -21.46
C THR A 178 7.03 -10.19 -21.11
N THR A 179 7.93 -10.19 -20.11
CA THR A 179 8.74 -11.35 -19.72
C THR A 179 8.24 -11.95 -18.41
N THR A 180 8.18 -13.28 -18.38
CA THR A 180 7.63 -14.11 -17.30
C THR A 180 8.51 -14.20 -16.04
N ALA A 181 9.48 -13.29 -15.85
CA ALA A 181 10.55 -13.47 -14.86
C ALA A 181 10.64 -12.37 -13.78
N SER A 182 10.29 -11.12 -14.08
CA SER A 182 10.19 -10.01 -13.13
C SER A 182 9.74 -8.79 -13.93
N PHE A 183 8.70 -8.08 -13.48
CA PHE A 183 8.21 -6.93 -14.25
C PHE A 183 8.81 -5.59 -13.84
N PHE A 184 9.47 -5.52 -12.68
CA PHE A 184 10.37 -4.43 -12.27
C PHE A 184 11.27 -4.88 -11.12
N GLY A 185 12.51 -4.37 -11.10
CA GLY A 185 13.43 -4.53 -9.97
C GLY A 185 12.91 -3.79 -8.72
N LEU A 186 13.45 -4.11 -7.55
CA LEU A 186 13.06 -3.48 -6.27
C LEU A 186 13.07 -1.94 -6.40
N GLY A 187 11.88 -1.35 -6.46
CA GLY A 187 11.72 0.10 -6.46
C GLY A 187 11.66 0.60 -5.03
N VAL A 188 12.68 1.34 -4.59
CA VAL A 188 12.68 1.99 -3.28
C VAL A 188 12.31 3.46 -3.45
N ASN A 189 11.19 3.87 -2.88
CA ASN A 189 10.81 5.28 -2.84
C ASN A 189 10.74 5.75 -1.40
N ASN A 190 11.23 6.96 -1.16
CA ASN A 190 11.29 7.56 0.15
C ASN A 190 10.36 8.77 0.22
N TYR A 191 9.67 8.92 1.33
CA TYR A 191 8.94 10.14 1.67
C TYR A 191 9.43 10.65 3.02
N ALA A 192 9.95 11.87 3.03
CA ALA A 192 10.28 12.60 4.23
C ALA A 192 9.47 13.90 4.21
N GLY A 193 8.48 14.00 5.08
CA GLY A 193 7.54 15.12 5.07
C GLY A 193 6.60 15.13 6.26
N PRO A 194 5.75 16.17 6.38
CA PRO A 194 4.74 16.24 7.43
C PRO A 194 3.70 15.12 7.25
N ILE A 195 3.15 14.62 8.34
CA ILE A 195 2.06 13.65 8.28
C ILE A 195 0.81 14.34 7.71
N PRO A 196 0.21 13.84 6.61
CA PRO A 196 -1.01 14.40 6.07
C PRO A 196 -2.16 14.32 7.06
N ASN A 197 -3.01 15.35 7.07
CA ASN A 197 -4.25 15.41 7.86
C ASN A 197 -4.06 15.38 9.40
N GLY A 198 -2.85 15.64 9.90
CA GLY A 198 -2.63 15.85 11.33
C GLY A 198 -1.26 15.38 11.80
N PRO A 199 -0.93 15.59 13.08
CA PRO A 199 0.34 15.13 13.64
C PRO A 199 0.37 13.61 13.83
N ASN A 200 -0.78 12.95 13.95
CA ASN A 200 -0.86 11.53 14.26
C ASN A 200 -1.12 10.68 13.02
N ILE A 201 -0.64 9.44 13.06
CA ILE A 201 -0.98 8.43 12.07
C ILE A 201 -2.18 7.68 12.63
N GLY A 202 -3.30 7.69 11.89
CA GLY A 202 -4.47 6.88 12.19
C GLY A 202 -4.55 5.64 11.29
N THR A 203 -4.17 5.81 10.02
CA THR A 203 -4.13 4.71 9.05
C THR A 203 -2.89 4.78 8.16
N ILE A 204 -2.43 3.60 7.75
CA ILE A 204 -1.47 3.44 6.67
C ILE A 204 -2.07 2.52 5.62
N GLY A 205 -1.60 2.62 4.39
CA GLY A 205 -2.14 1.80 3.32
C GLY A 205 -1.43 2.02 2.02
N TYR A 206 -1.98 1.46 0.97
CA TYR A 206 -1.53 1.73 -0.38
C TYR A 206 -2.62 1.44 -1.41
N LEU A 207 -2.52 2.10 -2.55
CA LEU A 207 -3.34 1.87 -3.73
C LEU A 207 -2.46 1.26 -4.82
N LEU A 208 -2.86 0.11 -5.36
CA LEU A 208 -2.32 -0.48 -6.58
C LEU A 208 -3.25 -0.21 -7.75
N SER A 209 -2.76 0.31 -8.86
CA SER A 209 -3.53 0.56 -10.09
C SER A 209 -2.79 0.06 -11.33
N PHE A 210 -3.29 -1.00 -11.97
CA PHE A 210 -2.64 -1.61 -13.12
C PHE A 210 -3.62 -2.32 -14.05
N SER A 211 -3.20 -2.56 -15.30
CA SER A 211 -3.87 -3.45 -16.25
C SER A 211 -3.10 -4.75 -16.37
N LEU A 212 -3.80 -5.88 -16.35
CA LEU A 212 -3.26 -7.23 -16.45
C LEU A 212 -3.90 -7.95 -17.65
N SER A 213 -3.06 -8.48 -18.53
CA SER A 213 -3.52 -9.22 -19.71
C SER A 213 -4.38 -10.42 -19.35
N ALA A 214 -5.15 -10.90 -20.34
CA ALA A 214 -5.87 -12.16 -20.27
C ALA A 214 -4.96 -13.32 -19.83
N HIS A 215 -5.52 -14.30 -19.12
CA HIS A 215 -4.82 -15.53 -18.70
C HIS A 215 -3.45 -15.27 -18.07
N SER A 216 -3.38 -14.31 -17.16
CA SER A 216 -2.12 -13.87 -16.55
C SER A 216 -2.28 -13.72 -15.03
N THR A 217 -1.19 -13.96 -14.31
CA THR A 217 -1.11 -13.81 -12.86
C THR A 217 0.07 -12.91 -12.50
N ALA A 218 -0.19 -11.88 -11.71
CA ALA A 218 0.83 -11.02 -11.13
C ALA A 218 0.93 -11.26 -9.63
N VAL A 219 2.14 -11.49 -9.14
CA VAL A 219 2.43 -11.59 -7.71
C VAL A 219 3.24 -10.37 -7.30
N PHE A 220 2.74 -9.61 -6.35
CA PHE A 220 3.39 -8.44 -5.79
C PHE A 220 3.93 -8.78 -4.41
N ASN A 221 5.16 -8.35 -4.13
CA ASN A 221 5.81 -8.48 -2.83
C ASN A 221 6.49 -7.16 -2.48
N GLY A 222 6.32 -6.70 -1.24
CA GLY A 222 6.86 -5.43 -0.82
C GLY A 222 6.61 -5.09 0.63
N SER A 223 7.00 -3.87 1.00
CA SER A 223 6.79 -3.30 2.31
C SER A 223 6.51 -1.80 2.21
N TRP A 224 5.75 -1.29 3.17
CA TRP A 224 5.57 0.12 3.46
C TRP A 224 5.87 0.33 4.94
N VAL A 225 6.95 1.06 5.23
CA VAL A 225 7.49 1.19 6.59
C VAL A 225 7.70 2.66 6.90
N GLY A 226 7.14 3.12 8.01
CA GLY A 226 7.43 4.42 8.59
C GLY A 226 8.49 4.29 9.67
N THR A 227 9.41 5.26 9.72
CA THR A 227 10.40 5.38 10.79
C THR A 227 10.38 6.78 11.36
N VAL A 228 10.53 6.87 12.67
CA VAL A 228 10.62 8.14 13.38
C VAL A 228 11.96 8.81 13.07
N VAL A 229 11.92 10.07 12.63
CA VAL A 229 13.11 10.90 12.43
C VAL A 229 13.14 11.98 13.50
N PRO A 230 14.24 12.09 14.28
CA PRO A 230 14.41 13.18 15.22
C PRO A 230 14.27 14.54 14.54
N ALA A 231 13.62 15.49 15.21
CA ALA A 231 13.51 16.85 14.72
C ALA A 231 14.91 17.40 14.36
N PRO A 232 15.10 18.05 13.19
CA PRO A 232 16.39 18.64 12.82
C PRO A 232 16.97 19.56 13.90
N GLY A 233 16.11 20.22 14.69
CA GLY A 233 16.50 21.09 15.80
C GLY A 233 17.04 20.35 17.05
N ALA A 234 16.68 19.08 17.27
CA ALA A 234 17.16 18.32 18.43
C ALA A 234 18.68 18.07 18.33
N LEU A 235 19.18 17.72 17.14
CA LEU A 235 20.61 17.55 16.90
C LEU A 235 21.38 18.87 17.02
N ALA A 236 20.79 19.98 16.54
CA ALA A 236 21.38 21.31 16.68
C ALA A 236 21.50 21.72 18.15
N LEU A 237 20.49 21.43 18.98
CA LEU A 237 20.50 21.72 20.41
C LEU A 237 21.54 20.86 21.16
N PHE A 238 21.64 19.57 20.87
CA PHE A 238 22.70 18.72 21.43
C PHE A 238 24.10 19.21 21.03
N GLY A 239 24.27 19.65 19.78
CA GLY A 239 25.50 20.30 19.32
C GLY A 239 25.82 21.55 20.14
N LEU A 240 24.83 22.43 20.35
CA LEU A 240 24.99 23.68 21.11
C LEU A 240 25.31 23.45 22.59
N MET A 241 24.69 22.45 23.23
CA MET A 241 25.02 22.07 24.60
C MET A 241 26.45 21.53 24.73
N GLY A 242 26.94 20.80 23.72
CA GLY A 242 28.33 20.36 23.65
C GLY A 242 29.33 21.51 23.57
N PHE A 243 28.99 22.60 22.87
CA PHE A 243 29.82 23.82 22.82
C PHE A 243 29.76 24.63 24.12
N ALA A 244 28.60 24.75 24.76
CA ALA A 244 28.44 25.45 26.04
C ALA A 244 29.19 24.76 27.19
N GLY A 245 29.23 23.43 27.20
CA GLY A 245 29.98 22.65 28.21
C GLY A 245 31.50 22.86 28.14
N ARG A 246 32.04 23.21 26.96
CA ARG A 246 33.48 23.45 26.76
C ARG A 246 33.93 24.84 27.24
N TYR A 247 33.03 25.81 27.29
CA TYR A 247 33.32 27.17 27.76
C TYR A 247 33.33 27.32 29.29
N ARG A 248 32.84 26.33 30.05
CA ARG A 248 32.76 26.39 31.52
C ARG A 248 33.96 25.76 32.25
N ARG A 249 35.03 25.43 31.51
CA ARG A 249 36.32 24.92 32.04
C ARG A 249 37.51 25.83 31.70
N GLY A 250 37.25 27.11 31.44
CA GLY A 250 38.26 28.17 31.36
C GLY A 250 38.29 28.98 32.64
#